data_AF-M5BVF4-F1
#
_entry.id   AF-M5BVF4-F1
#
_cell.length_a   1.000
_cell.length_b   1.000
_cell.length_c   1.000
_cell.angle_alpha   90.00
_cell.angle_beta   90.00
_cell.angle_gamma   90.00
#
_symmetry.space_group_name_H-M   'P 1'
#
loop_
_entity.id
_entity.type
_entity.pdbx_description
1 polymer ?
#
loop_
_entity_poly.entity_id
_entity_poly.type
_entity_poly.pdbx_seq_one_letter_code
_entity_poly.pdbx_strand_id
1 'polypeptide(L)'
;MTSKKGKLDLLVKVRYTNPLPAPPCPPKLLNIPTHPNRYVRPEFTATLAAETPLPMVVDSECGMPLDLFGWDGLWDGRTEYQDLNPTEPVELDEADAELLFEPPLHAHVPAATNGHSLPSTPGVSSQPNVSWLRRAEPLEEEVTVDASLPAQIAVIEKSFNALPPLNSLTHPTRKDADGKPLTVVSSFELLPDVDIWANPYLQIRFIERPGERPLDTHV
;
A
#
# COMPACT_ATOMS: atom_id res chain seq x y z
N MET A 1 4.37 -90.80 -53.14
CA MET A 1 3.74 -90.33 -51.90
C MET A 1 3.99 -88.82 -51.80
N THR A 2 3.09 -87.99 -52.35
CA THR A 2 3.26 -86.52 -52.35
C THR A 2 2.11 -85.88 -51.57
N SER A 3 2.41 -85.40 -50.36
CA SER A 3 1.45 -84.74 -49.48
C SER A 3 1.16 -83.33 -50.02
N LYS A 4 -0.08 -83.09 -50.46
CA LYS A 4 -0.54 -81.75 -50.81
C LYS A 4 -0.83 -80.98 -49.51
N LYS A 5 0.04 -80.04 -49.14
CA LYS A 5 -0.22 -79.07 -48.06
C LYS A 5 -1.41 -78.20 -48.47
N GLY A 6 -2.58 -78.48 -47.91
CA GLY A 6 -3.75 -77.60 -48.00
C GLY A 6 -3.48 -76.33 -47.24
N LYS A 7 -3.37 -75.19 -47.94
CA LYS A 7 -3.27 -73.87 -47.33
C LYS A 7 -4.68 -73.49 -46.87
N LEU A 8 -4.95 -73.64 -45.57
CA LEU A 8 -6.23 -73.22 -44.98
C LEU A 8 -6.24 -71.69 -44.95
N ASP A 9 -7.21 -71.09 -45.64
CA ASP A 9 -7.39 -69.64 -45.63
C ASP A 9 -8.47 -69.27 -44.60
N LEU A 10 -8.22 -68.23 -43.81
CA LEU A 10 -9.09 -67.84 -42.72
C LEU A 10 -10.31 -67.10 -43.29
N LEU A 11 -11.46 -67.78 -43.34
CA LEU A 11 -12.72 -67.17 -43.78
C LEU A 11 -13.24 -66.20 -42.72
N VAL A 12 -12.81 -64.94 -42.81
CA VAL A 12 -13.31 -63.83 -41.98
C VAL A 12 -14.31 -63.01 -42.77
N LYS A 13 -15.51 -62.85 -42.22
CA LYS A 13 -16.56 -62.00 -42.80
C LYS A 13 -16.21 -60.52 -42.58
N VAL A 14 -15.63 -59.88 -43.59
CA VAL A 14 -15.37 -58.43 -43.56
C VAL A 14 -16.69 -57.67 -43.66
N ARG A 15 -16.97 -56.83 -42.66
CA ARG A 15 -18.10 -55.90 -42.66
C ARG A 15 -17.57 -54.50 -42.39
N TYR A 16 -17.82 -53.58 -43.31
CA TYR A 16 -17.55 -52.18 -43.10
C TYR A 16 -18.70 -51.55 -42.32
N THR A 17 -18.41 -51.01 -41.15
CA THR A 17 -19.40 -50.31 -40.32
C THR A 17 -18.91 -48.92 -40.00
N ASN A 18 -19.77 -47.93 -40.18
CA ASN A 18 -19.56 -46.55 -39.73
C ASN A 18 -20.57 -46.23 -38.61
N PRO A 19 -20.34 -46.69 -37.37
CA PRO A 19 -21.25 -46.39 -36.27
C PRO A 19 -21.21 -44.89 -36.01
N LEU A 20 -22.39 -44.27 -35.94
CA LEU A 20 -22.49 -42.86 -35.59
C LEU A 20 -22.16 -42.68 -34.09
N PRO A 21 -21.47 -41.60 -33.71
CA PRO A 21 -21.25 -41.28 -32.30
C PRO A 21 -22.57 -40.99 -31.62
N ALA A 22 -22.66 -41.29 -30.33
CA ALA A 22 -23.82 -40.93 -29.52
C ALA A 22 -24.03 -39.40 -29.57
N PRO A 23 -25.29 -38.92 -29.59
CA PRO A 23 -25.56 -37.50 -29.65
C PRO A 23 -24.97 -36.80 -28.40
N PRO A 24 -24.12 -35.78 -28.57
CA PRO A 24 -23.62 -35.01 -27.44
C PRO A 24 -24.79 -34.21 -26.88
N CYS A 25 -25.24 -34.55 -25.68
CA CYS A 25 -26.28 -33.82 -24.96
C CYS A 25 -25.68 -33.03 -23.80
N PRO A 26 -24.77 -32.05 -24.04
CA PRO A 26 -24.28 -31.21 -22.96
C PRO A 26 -25.44 -30.36 -22.41
N PRO A 27 -25.37 -29.96 -21.13
CA PRO A 27 -26.38 -29.08 -20.55
C PRO A 27 -26.40 -27.73 -21.30
N LYS A 28 -27.60 -27.16 -21.46
CA LYS A 28 -27.78 -25.87 -22.11
C LYS A 28 -27.38 -24.75 -21.14
N LEU A 29 -26.45 -23.90 -21.55
CA LEU A 29 -26.10 -22.70 -20.81
C LEU A 29 -27.22 -21.66 -20.96
N LEU A 30 -27.62 -21.06 -19.85
CA LEU A 30 -28.59 -19.98 -19.83
C LEU A 30 -27.87 -18.65 -20.06
N ASN A 31 -28.43 -17.81 -20.92
CA ASN A 31 -27.95 -16.44 -21.08
C ASN A 31 -28.54 -15.57 -19.97
N ILE A 32 -27.75 -15.31 -18.93
CA ILE A 32 -28.14 -14.42 -17.83
C ILE A 32 -27.85 -12.99 -18.27
N PRO A 33 -28.85 -12.09 -18.31
CA PRO A 33 -28.62 -10.72 -18.77
C PRO A 33 -27.69 -9.99 -17.79
N THR A 34 -26.59 -9.47 -18.32
CA THR A 34 -25.68 -8.57 -17.61
C THR A 34 -26.04 -7.11 -17.96
N HIS A 35 -25.94 -6.21 -16.99
CA HIS A 35 -26.27 -4.79 -17.17
C HIS A 35 -24.98 -3.94 -17.21
N PRO A 36 -24.41 -3.65 -18.40
CA PRO A 36 -23.18 -2.87 -18.52
C PRO A 36 -23.35 -1.42 -18.04
N ASN A 37 -24.60 -0.93 -17.98
CA ASN A 37 -24.93 0.40 -17.45
C ASN A 37 -24.53 0.60 -15.99
N ARG A 38 -24.21 -0.48 -15.24
CA ARG A 38 -23.69 -0.38 -13.87
C ARG A 38 -22.35 0.37 -13.83
N TYR A 39 -21.51 0.24 -14.85
CA TYR A 39 -20.20 0.88 -14.92
C TYR A 39 -20.26 2.38 -15.25
N VAL A 40 -21.39 2.85 -15.77
CA VAL A 40 -21.61 4.25 -16.16
C VAL A 40 -22.17 5.08 -14.99
N ARG A 41 -22.47 4.44 -13.85
CA ARG A 41 -23.00 5.16 -12.67
C ARG A 41 -21.90 6.03 -12.06
N PRO A 42 -22.19 7.28 -11.67
CA PRO A 42 -21.21 8.17 -11.03
C PRO A 42 -20.71 7.62 -9.68
N GLU A 43 -21.53 6.80 -9.00
CA GLU A 43 -21.14 6.07 -7.79
C GLU A 43 -19.91 5.17 -8.00
N PHE A 44 -19.77 4.61 -9.21
CA PHE A 44 -18.65 3.71 -9.53
C PHE A 44 -17.30 4.46 -9.58
N THR A 45 -17.31 5.74 -9.96
CA THR A 45 -16.11 6.59 -10.03
C THR A 45 -15.92 7.46 -8.79
N ALA A 46 -16.83 7.41 -7.82
CA ALA A 46 -16.80 8.29 -6.66
C ALA A 46 -15.56 8.09 -5.78
N THR A 47 -15.12 6.83 -5.61
CA THR A 47 -13.91 6.51 -4.85
C THR A 47 -12.65 7.08 -5.51
N LEU A 48 -12.58 6.99 -6.84
CA LEU A 48 -11.47 7.54 -7.62
C LEU A 48 -11.44 9.06 -7.52
N ALA A 49 -12.61 9.72 -7.63
CA ALA A 49 -12.72 11.16 -7.48
C ALA A 49 -12.36 11.65 -6.07
N ALA A 50 -12.62 10.84 -5.03
CA ALA A 50 -12.21 11.18 -3.67
C ALA A 50 -10.70 10.99 -3.44
N GLU A 51 -10.05 10.11 -4.20
CA GLU A 51 -8.60 9.87 -4.12
C GLU A 51 -7.79 10.93 -4.89
N THR A 52 -8.39 11.61 -5.87
CA THR A 52 -7.68 12.66 -6.61
C THR A 52 -7.37 13.85 -5.71
N PRO A 53 -6.08 14.25 -5.58
CA PRO A 53 -5.71 15.42 -4.78
C PRO A 53 -6.29 16.69 -5.39
N LEU A 54 -6.85 17.55 -4.55
CA LEU A 54 -7.42 18.82 -5.00
C LEU A 54 -6.29 19.80 -5.34
N PRO A 55 -6.35 20.47 -6.51
CA PRO A 55 -5.40 21.51 -6.83
C PRO A 55 -5.61 22.70 -5.89
N MET A 56 -4.59 23.07 -5.11
CA MET A 56 -4.59 24.29 -4.30
C MET A 56 -4.18 25.53 -5.13
N VAL A 57 -4.59 25.61 -6.41
CA VAL A 57 -4.38 26.81 -7.23
C VAL A 57 -5.60 27.71 -7.05
N VAL A 58 -5.41 28.83 -6.34
CA VAL A 58 -6.48 29.82 -6.14
C VAL A 58 -6.52 30.80 -7.30
N ASP A 59 -5.40 31.45 -7.59
CA ASP A 59 -5.21 32.43 -8.67
C ASP A 59 -3.77 32.39 -9.20
N SER A 60 -3.40 33.36 -10.05
CA SER A 60 -2.03 33.49 -10.57
C SER A 60 -0.99 33.88 -9.52
N GLU A 61 -1.40 34.41 -8.38
CA GLU A 61 -0.54 34.90 -7.29
C GLU A 61 -0.65 34.03 -6.03
N CYS A 62 -1.16 32.80 -6.17
CA CYS A 62 -1.35 31.83 -5.09
C CYS A 62 -2.14 32.37 -3.87
N GLY A 63 -3.08 33.29 -4.09
CA GLY A 63 -3.88 33.92 -3.04
C GLY A 63 -3.12 34.98 -2.23
N MET A 64 -1.90 35.35 -2.65
CA MET A 64 -1.10 36.43 -2.07
C MET A 64 -0.97 37.58 -3.08
N PRO A 65 -1.97 38.47 -3.16
CA PRO A 65 -1.98 39.50 -4.19
C PRO A 65 -0.80 40.48 -4.00
N LEU A 66 0.01 40.66 -5.05
CA LEU A 66 1.17 41.54 -5.04
C LEU A 66 0.77 42.97 -5.42
N ASP A 67 0.07 43.64 -4.51
CA ASP A 67 -0.33 45.03 -4.70
C ASP A 67 0.61 46.01 -3.97
N LEU A 68 1.32 46.82 -4.76
CA LEU A 68 2.22 47.86 -4.27
C LEU A 68 1.51 49.18 -3.94
N PHE A 69 0.24 49.35 -4.34
CA PHE A 69 -0.52 50.57 -4.07
C PHE A 69 -0.89 50.74 -2.59
N GLY A 70 -0.90 49.66 -1.81
CA GLY A 70 -1.21 49.70 -0.37
C GLY A 70 -0.13 50.32 0.51
N TRP A 71 1.06 50.59 -0.04
CA TRP A 71 2.22 51.07 0.72
C TRP A 71 2.40 52.58 0.55
N ASP A 72 2.29 53.31 1.65
CA ASP A 72 2.44 54.78 1.65
C ASP A 72 3.88 55.19 1.31
N GLY A 73 4.02 56.24 0.50
CA GLY A 73 5.32 56.79 0.12
C GLY A 73 6.16 55.95 -0.86
N LEU A 74 5.68 54.82 -1.38
CA LEU A 74 6.43 54.00 -2.37
C LEU A 74 6.73 54.78 -3.67
N TRP A 75 5.80 55.66 -4.06
CA TRP A 75 5.89 56.46 -5.28
C TRP A 75 6.62 57.80 -5.07
N ASP A 76 7.00 58.13 -3.83
CA ASP A 76 7.65 59.41 -3.46
C ASP A 76 9.18 59.41 -3.69
N GLY A 77 9.74 58.32 -4.22
CA GLY A 77 11.17 58.22 -4.53
C GLY A 77 12.08 58.06 -3.30
N ARG A 78 11.52 57.67 -2.16
CA ARG A 78 12.30 57.25 -0.99
C ARG A 78 12.94 55.89 -1.29
N THR A 79 14.08 55.60 -0.69
CA THR A 79 14.83 54.34 -0.90
C THR A 79 14.77 53.41 0.30
N GLU A 80 14.26 53.92 1.43
CA GLU A 80 14.24 53.24 2.72
C GLU A 80 12.79 53.05 3.13
N TYR A 81 12.31 51.81 2.97
CA TYR A 81 10.97 51.39 3.33
C TYR A 81 11.07 50.32 4.41
N GLN A 82 11.09 50.78 5.66
CA GLN A 82 11.22 49.88 6.81
C GLN A 82 10.05 48.88 6.89
N ASP A 83 8.86 49.27 6.42
CA ASP A 83 7.66 48.42 6.46
C ASP A 83 7.69 47.29 5.42
N LEU A 84 8.31 47.54 4.25
CA LEU A 84 8.52 46.53 3.19
C LEU A 84 9.78 45.70 3.41
N ASN A 85 10.80 46.29 4.03
CA ASN A 85 12.11 45.68 4.24
C ASN A 85 12.60 45.95 5.67
N PRO A 86 12.01 45.28 6.68
CA PRO A 86 12.45 45.43 8.06
C PRO A 86 13.90 44.94 8.21
N THR A 87 14.76 45.78 8.79
CA THR A 87 16.19 45.47 8.98
C THR A 87 16.47 44.75 10.31
N GLU A 88 15.58 44.87 11.28
CA GLU A 88 15.73 44.26 12.61
C GLU A 88 14.93 42.95 12.69
N PRO A 89 15.50 41.88 13.27
CA PRO A 89 14.79 40.62 13.44
C PRO A 89 13.66 40.78 14.46
N VAL A 90 12.44 40.42 14.06
CA VAL A 90 11.24 40.48 14.89
C VAL A 90 11.16 39.24 15.79
N GLU A 91 10.68 39.39 17.02
CA GLU A 91 10.36 38.24 17.88
C GLU A 91 9.21 37.43 17.26
N LEU A 92 9.47 36.17 16.94
CA LEU A 92 8.51 35.28 16.30
C LEU A 92 7.66 34.54 17.35
N ASP A 93 6.38 34.35 17.04
CA ASP A 93 5.53 33.45 17.81
C ASP A 93 5.97 31.99 17.62
N GLU A 94 5.70 31.15 18.61
CA GLU A 94 6.11 29.74 18.61
C GLU A 94 5.48 28.98 17.43
N ALA A 95 4.23 29.29 17.08
CA ALA A 95 3.54 28.69 15.93
C ALA A 95 4.13 29.10 14.57
N ASP A 96 4.61 30.33 14.44
CA ASP A 96 5.24 30.83 13.21
C ASP A 96 6.67 30.32 13.07
N ALA A 97 7.37 30.10 14.19
CA ALA A 97 8.70 29.52 14.21
C ALA A 97 8.72 28.09 13.62
N GLU A 98 7.64 27.31 13.79
CA GLU A 98 7.51 25.98 13.18
C GLU A 98 7.43 26.04 11.64
N LEU A 99 6.91 27.12 11.07
CA LEU A 99 6.77 27.30 9.61
C LEU A 99 8.10 27.59 8.91
N LEU A 100 9.13 28.00 9.64
CA LEU A 100 10.48 28.20 9.11
C LEU A 100 11.23 26.89 8.82
N PHE A 101 10.62 25.74 9.15
CA PHE A 101 11.20 24.44 8.87
C PHE A 101 11.29 24.17 7.36
N GLU A 102 12.51 24.11 6.83
CA GLU A 102 12.75 23.64 5.47
C GLU A 102 12.77 22.10 5.42
N PRO A 103 11.87 21.45 4.67
CA PRO A 103 11.93 20.01 4.50
C PRO A 103 13.19 19.62 3.71
N PRO A 104 13.85 18.51 4.06
CA PRO A 104 15.06 18.08 3.36
C PRO A 104 14.76 17.79 1.89
N LEU A 105 15.67 18.18 0.99
CA LEU A 105 15.58 18.06 -0.48
C LEU A 105 15.31 16.65 -1.04
N HIS A 106 15.27 15.63 -0.18
CA HIS A 106 14.97 14.23 -0.51
C HIS A 106 13.65 13.73 0.06
N ALA A 107 12.91 14.54 0.80
CA ALA A 107 11.53 14.28 1.09
C ALA A 107 10.77 14.37 -0.23
N HIS A 108 10.44 13.21 -0.79
CA HIS A 108 9.57 13.05 -1.93
C HIS A 108 8.16 13.50 -1.50
N VAL A 109 7.97 14.80 -1.31
CA VAL A 109 6.65 15.39 -1.14
C VAL A 109 5.93 15.03 -2.44
N PRO A 110 4.84 14.26 -2.41
CA PRO A 110 4.07 14.01 -3.62
C PRO A 110 3.74 15.38 -4.20
N ALA A 111 4.11 15.57 -5.48
CA ALA A 111 3.95 16.81 -6.21
C ALA A 111 2.46 17.19 -6.28
N ALA A 112 1.97 17.79 -5.21
CA ALA A 112 0.70 18.47 -5.09
C ALA A 112 0.93 19.96 -4.73
N THR A 113 2.19 20.39 -4.65
CA THR A 113 2.59 21.79 -4.59
C THR A 113 2.75 22.30 -6.03
N ASN A 114 1.71 23.00 -6.47
CA ASN A 114 1.63 23.62 -7.78
C ASN A 114 2.70 24.72 -7.93
N GLY A 115 3.42 24.70 -9.05
CA GLY A 115 3.78 25.94 -9.76
C GLY A 115 5.23 26.43 -9.72
N HIS A 116 6.03 26.15 -8.69
CA HIS A 116 7.43 26.64 -8.65
C HIS A 116 8.42 25.56 -8.24
N SER A 117 8.64 24.61 -9.14
CA SER A 117 9.84 23.78 -9.15
C SER A 117 11.01 24.60 -9.72
N LEU A 118 11.95 25.01 -8.87
CA LEU A 118 13.34 25.19 -9.29
C LEU A 118 13.77 23.90 -10.02
N PRO A 119 14.50 23.99 -11.15
CA PRO A 119 14.80 22.83 -11.98
C PRO A 119 15.89 21.98 -11.31
N SER A 120 15.51 21.13 -10.35
CA SER A 120 16.33 19.99 -9.98
C SER A 120 16.04 18.89 -10.97
N THR A 121 16.90 18.78 -11.98
CA THR A 121 16.93 17.67 -12.93
C THR A 121 17.00 16.34 -12.15
N PRO A 122 15.97 15.47 -12.14
CA PRO A 122 16.16 14.11 -11.67
C PRO A 122 16.56 13.28 -12.89
N GLY A 123 17.87 13.12 -13.06
CA GLY A 123 18.39 12.02 -13.84
C GLY A 123 17.98 10.70 -13.18
N VAL A 124 17.21 9.91 -13.93
CA VAL A 124 17.17 8.45 -13.89
C VAL A 124 16.44 7.78 -12.70
N SER A 125 15.24 7.29 -13.05
CA SER A 125 14.53 6.11 -12.53
C SER A 125 14.00 6.09 -11.09
N SER A 126 12.83 6.72 -10.90
CA SER A 126 11.83 6.13 -10.01
C SER A 126 11.25 4.89 -10.72
N GLN A 127 11.79 3.71 -10.42
CA GLN A 127 11.15 2.47 -10.82
C GLN A 127 9.91 2.26 -9.94
N PRO A 128 8.73 1.99 -10.52
CA PRO A 128 7.55 1.65 -9.72
C PRO A 128 7.85 0.39 -8.90
N ASN A 129 7.63 0.46 -7.58
CA ASN A 129 7.81 -0.67 -6.68
C ASN A 129 6.70 -1.72 -6.90
N VAL A 130 6.84 -2.53 -7.94
CA VAL A 130 6.03 -3.73 -8.17
C VAL A 130 6.77 -4.93 -7.59
N SER A 131 6.33 -5.38 -6.43
CA SER A 131 6.91 -6.50 -5.67
C SER A 131 6.91 -7.83 -6.44
N TRP A 132 5.99 -8.01 -7.40
CA TRP A 132 5.91 -9.21 -8.23
C TRP A 132 6.87 -9.23 -9.43
N LEU A 133 7.52 -8.08 -9.73
CA LEU A 133 8.40 -7.91 -10.89
C LEU A 133 9.89 -7.94 -10.54
N ARG A 134 10.27 -8.32 -9.31
CA ARG A 134 11.67 -8.64 -8.99
C ARG A 134 11.98 -10.04 -9.46
N ARG A 135 12.39 -10.13 -10.73
CA ARG A 135 13.05 -11.32 -11.27
C ARG A 135 14.36 -11.53 -10.51
N ALA A 136 14.58 -12.78 -10.12
CA ALA A 136 15.73 -13.29 -9.40
C ALA A 136 17.07 -12.83 -10.00
N GLU A 137 17.94 -12.30 -9.14
CA GLU A 137 19.39 -12.39 -9.34
C GLU A 137 19.77 -13.88 -9.31
N PRO A 138 20.55 -14.39 -10.28
CA PRO A 138 21.05 -15.76 -10.23
C PRO A 138 22.22 -15.79 -9.24
N LEU A 139 21.93 -16.01 -7.96
CA LEU A 139 22.92 -16.52 -7.03
C LEU A 139 23.11 -18.01 -7.34
N GLU A 140 24.22 -18.30 -8.02
CA GLU A 140 24.74 -19.63 -8.27
C GLU A 140 25.16 -20.28 -6.94
N GLU A 141 24.19 -20.80 -6.21
CA GLU A 141 24.33 -22.04 -5.42
C GLU A 141 22.99 -22.76 -5.55
N GLU A 142 22.92 -23.81 -6.37
CA GLU A 142 21.82 -24.78 -6.27
C GLU A 142 21.96 -25.44 -4.89
N VAL A 143 21.39 -24.82 -3.86
CA VAL A 143 21.15 -25.48 -2.60
C VAL A 143 20.18 -26.60 -2.91
N THR A 144 20.71 -27.82 -2.98
CA THR A 144 19.90 -29.03 -3.07
C THR A 144 19.08 -29.11 -1.79
N VAL A 145 17.85 -28.56 -1.84
CA VAL A 145 16.93 -28.61 -0.70
C VAL A 145 16.52 -30.06 -0.54
N ASP A 146 17.02 -30.71 0.51
CA ASP A 146 16.58 -32.05 0.88
C ASP A 146 15.10 -32.00 1.26
N ALA A 147 14.25 -32.44 0.34
CA ALA A 147 12.80 -32.48 0.52
C ALA A 147 12.32 -33.73 1.27
N SER A 148 13.22 -34.53 1.86
CA SER A 148 12.84 -35.70 2.62
C SER A 148 12.01 -35.34 3.86
N LEU A 149 11.08 -36.23 4.24
CA LEU A 149 10.26 -36.10 5.46
C LEU A 149 11.11 -35.79 6.73
N PRO A 150 12.22 -36.51 7.02
CA PRO A 150 13.03 -36.19 8.21
C PRO A 150 13.65 -34.79 8.14
N ALA A 151 14.09 -34.32 6.97
CA ALA A 151 14.61 -32.97 6.81
C ALA A 151 13.52 -31.91 7.06
N GLN A 152 12.30 -32.15 6.58
CA GLN A 152 11.16 -31.26 6.84
C GLN A 152 10.81 -31.16 8.32
N ILE A 153 10.76 -32.30 9.04
CA ILE A 153 10.50 -32.30 10.49
C ILE A 153 11.58 -31.48 11.22
N ALA A 154 12.87 -31.70 10.89
CA ALA A 154 13.96 -30.96 11.51
C ALA A 154 13.88 -29.45 11.27
N VAL A 155 13.45 -29.02 10.07
CA VAL A 155 13.20 -27.60 9.76
C VAL A 155 12.05 -27.03 10.58
N ILE A 156 10.95 -27.79 10.71
CA ILE A 156 9.80 -27.40 11.54
C ILE A 156 10.22 -27.25 13.00
N GLU A 157 10.90 -28.24 13.58
CA GLU A 157 11.40 -28.19 14.96
C GLU A 157 12.39 -27.03 15.17
N LYS A 158 13.24 -26.76 14.18
CA LYS A 158 14.15 -25.60 14.22
C LYS A 158 13.39 -24.28 14.24
N SER A 159 12.27 -24.16 13.53
CA SER A 159 11.47 -22.92 13.52
C SER A 159 10.89 -22.58 14.90
N PHE A 160 10.50 -23.59 15.68
CA PHE A 160 10.02 -23.40 17.05
C PHE A 160 11.13 -23.02 18.04
N ASN A 161 12.36 -23.50 17.81
CA ASN A 161 13.52 -23.21 18.65
C ASN A 161 14.27 -21.92 18.25
N ALA A 162 13.96 -21.33 17.09
CA ALA A 162 14.70 -20.22 16.50
C ALA A 162 14.37 -18.84 17.09
N LEU A 163 13.78 -18.76 18.28
CA LEU A 163 13.45 -17.48 18.91
C LEU A 163 14.65 -16.96 19.72
N PRO A 164 15.45 -16.01 19.20
CA PRO A 164 16.48 -15.35 19.99
C PRO A 164 15.84 -14.49 21.10
N PRO A 165 16.58 -14.17 22.18
CA PRO A 165 16.09 -13.28 23.22
C PRO A 165 15.76 -11.90 22.64
N LEU A 166 14.66 -11.31 23.12
CA LEU A 166 14.04 -10.09 22.58
C LEU A 166 15.03 -8.93 22.37
N ASN A 167 16.02 -8.83 23.27
CA ASN A 167 17.02 -7.77 23.28
C ASN A 167 18.02 -7.82 22.11
N SER A 168 18.13 -8.96 21.43
CA SER A 168 19.05 -9.17 20.30
C SER A 168 18.38 -9.08 18.93
N LEU A 169 17.05 -9.02 18.91
CA LEU A 169 16.28 -9.03 17.68
C LEU A 169 16.21 -7.62 17.10
N THR A 170 16.66 -7.49 15.84
CA THR A 170 16.63 -6.23 15.10
C THR A 170 15.87 -6.41 13.78
N HIS A 171 15.26 -5.33 13.30
CA HIS A 171 14.52 -5.37 12.04
C HIS A 171 15.48 -5.61 10.86
N PRO A 172 15.20 -6.56 9.94
CA PRO A 172 16.16 -6.96 8.89
C PRO A 172 16.44 -5.88 7.83
N THR A 173 15.46 -5.03 7.51
CA THR A 173 15.57 -4.06 6.40
C THR A 173 15.47 -2.59 6.80
N ARG A 174 14.62 -2.28 7.79
CA ARG A 174 14.28 -0.92 8.20
C ARG A 174 15.18 -0.43 9.33
N LYS A 175 15.62 0.81 9.20
CA LYS A 175 16.41 1.57 10.19
C LYS A 175 15.62 2.80 10.64
N ASP A 176 15.99 3.33 11.80
CA ASP A 176 15.47 4.60 12.32
C ASP A 176 15.94 5.81 11.50
N ALA A 177 15.36 6.97 11.78
CA ALA A 177 15.74 8.26 11.18
C ALA A 177 17.24 8.57 11.37
N ASP A 178 17.81 8.11 12.49
CA ASP A 178 19.24 8.25 12.82
C ASP A 178 20.12 7.11 12.22
N GLY A 179 19.55 6.22 11.41
CA GLY A 179 20.25 5.10 10.79
C GLY A 179 20.54 3.90 11.72
N LYS A 180 20.00 3.89 12.94
CA LYS A 180 20.13 2.79 13.91
C LYS A 180 19.16 1.65 13.58
N PRO A 181 19.51 0.38 13.86
CA PRO A 181 18.59 -0.74 13.67
C PRO A 181 17.46 -0.68 14.70
N LEU A 182 16.22 -0.84 14.23
CA LEU A 182 15.03 -0.90 15.09
C LEU A 182 15.11 -2.09 16.04
N THR A 183 14.84 -1.86 17.32
CA THR A 183 14.77 -2.89 18.36
C THR A 183 13.32 -3.29 18.64
N VAL A 184 13.13 -4.53 19.13
CA VAL A 184 11.80 -5.03 19.45
C VAL A 184 11.36 -4.58 20.84
N VAL A 185 10.16 -4.00 20.93
CA VAL A 185 9.57 -3.51 22.20
C VAL A 185 8.80 -4.62 22.92
N SER A 186 7.96 -5.35 22.19
CA SER A 186 7.11 -6.40 22.73
C SER A 186 6.90 -7.51 21.70
N SER A 187 6.87 -8.76 22.16
CA SER A 187 6.48 -9.93 21.37
C SER A 187 5.17 -10.51 21.89
N PHE A 188 4.28 -10.88 20.99
CA PHE A 188 3.04 -11.60 21.31
C PHE A 188 3.13 -13.00 20.74
N GLU A 189 2.76 -14.01 21.53
CA GLU A 189 2.71 -15.39 21.09
C GLU A 189 1.46 -15.62 20.23
N LEU A 190 1.65 -16.17 19.03
CA LEU A 190 0.53 -16.52 18.16
C LEU A 190 0.05 -17.93 18.52
N LEU A 191 -0.92 -18.00 19.42
CA LEU A 191 -1.62 -19.24 19.75
C LEU A 191 -2.88 -19.31 18.87
N PRO A 192 -3.02 -20.34 18.00
CA PRO A 192 -4.22 -20.51 17.19
C PRO A 192 -5.36 -20.97 18.10
N ASP A 193 -6.07 -20.01 18.67
CA ASP A 193 -7.28 -20.25 19.46
C ASP A 193 -8.51 -19.71 18.72
N VAL A 194 -9.64 -20.40 18.90
CA VAL A 194 -10.95 -19.99 18.36
C VAL A 194 -11.67 -19.08 19.35
N ASP A 195 -11.32 -19.17 20.64
CA ASP A 195 -11.95 -18.43 21.71
C ASP A 195 -11.18 -17.13 22.01
N ILE A 196 -11.82 -15.99 21.72
CA ILE A 196 -11.29 -14.68 22.11
C ILE A 196 -11.71 -14.39 23.55
N TRP A 197 -10.78 -13.92 24.37
CA TRP A 197 -11.07 -13.45 25.72
C TRP A 197 -11.95 -12.20 25.65
N ALA A 198 -13.26 -12.38 25.92
CA ALA A 198 -14.20 -11.28 25.94
C ALA A 198 -13.90 -10.38 27.15
N ASN A 199 -13.42 -9.16 26.89
CA ASN A 199 -13.40 -8.13 27.93
C ASN A 199 -14.84 -7.65 28.16
N PRO A 200 -15.42 -7.85 29.35
CA PRO A 200 -16.75 -7.32 29.65
C PRO A 200 -16.66 -5.80 29.77
N TYR A 201 -16.98 -5.07 28.70
CA TYR A 201 -17.10 -3.62 28.75
C TYR A 201 -18.46 -3.25 29.33
N LEU A 202 -18.45 -2.52 30.45
CA LEU A 202 -19.65 -1.91 31.01
C LEU A 202 -19.87 -0.54 30.36
N GLN A 203 -20.75 -0.46 29.37
CA GLN A 203 -21.14 0.82 28.78
C GLN A 203 -22.21 1.48 29.66
N ILE A 204 -21.79 2.42 30.50
CA ILE A 204 -22.72 3.27 31.27
C ILE A 204 -23.03 4.52 30.45
N ARG A 205 -24.30 4.78 30.19
CA ARG A 205 -24.77 6.06 29.65
C ARG A 205 -25.29 6.91 30.80
N PHE A 206 -24.64 8.03 31.03
CA PHE A 206 -25.14 9.05 31.94
C PHE A 206 -26.15 9.93 31.19
N ILE A 207 -27.25 10.30 31.85
CA ILE A 207 -28.22 11.28 31.35
C ILE A 207 -27.61 12.69 31.36
N GLU A 208 -26.61 12.89 32.21
CA GLU A 208 -25.91 14.14 32.46
C GLU A 208 -24.43 14.00 32.09
N ARG A 209 -23.75 15.09 31.72
CA ARG A 209 -22.32 15.06 31.42
C ARG A 209 -21.54 14.71 32.70
N PRO A 210 -20.82 13.57 32.74
CA PRO A 210 -20.02 13.21 33.90
C PRO A 210 -18.79 14.12 33.94
N GLY A 211 -18.87 15.24 34.65
CA GLY A 211 -17.76 16.18 34.82
C GLY A 211 -18.15 17.60 35.27
N GLU A 212 -19.40 18.03 35.13
CA GLU A 212 -19.79 19.43 35.39
C GLU A 212 -20.42 19.69 36.77
N ARG A 213 -20.43 18.73 37.71
CA ARG A 213 -21.02 18.98 39.04
C ARG A 213 -20.06 19.83 39.90
N PRO A 214 -20.40 21.06 40.31
CA PRO A 214 -19.62 21.80 41.29
C PRO A 214 -19.63 21.03 42.62
N LEU A 215 -18.50 21.07 43.34
CA LEU A 215 -18.37 20.43 44.65
C LEU A 215 -19.41 21.04 45.60
N ASP A 216 -20.33 20.23 46.10
CA ASP A 216 -21.28 20.64 47.14
C ASP A 216 -20.48 21.02 48.39
N THR A 217 -20.25 22.32 48.56
CA THR A 217 -19.69 22.91 49.77
C THR A 217 -20.82 23.09 50.76
N HIS A 218 -21.03 22.09 51.60
CA HIS A 218 -21.93 22.22 52.74
C HIS A 218 -21.33 23.18 53.77
N VAL A 219 -22.11 24.22 54.08
CA VAL A 219 -22.01 25.07 55.29
C VAL A 219 -22.40 24.26 56.52
#